data_AF-A0A1G0LKG4-F1
#
_entry.id   AF-A0A1G0LKG4-F1
#
_cell.length_a   1.000
_cell.length_b   1.000
_cell.length_c   1.000
_cell.angle_alpha   90.00
_cell.angle_beta   90.00
_cell.angle_gamma   90.00
#
_symmetry.space_group_name_H-M   'P 1'
#
loop_
_entity.id
_entity.type
_entity.pdbx_description
1 polymer ?
#
loop_
_entity_poly.entity_id
_entity_poly.type
_entity_poly.pdbx_seq_one_letter_code
_entity_poly.pdbx_strand_id
1 'polypeptide(L)'
;MKRRQPRHRIGLADLVAIAGSAILGAAIGFVLSEELGRVNSARLRRAYGRLGSRDPGSDPSHWTAEDAERLEARVLDALNRQVVLARRPIRVNVLGLGLVELTGRVAHVSEVALAGETVQAVPGVDTVLNHLLVEGVDETTVAVPGPSAPRAARG
;
A
#
# COMPACT_ATOMS: atom_id res chain seq x y z
N MET A 1 26.14 -41.46 -38.24
CA MET A 1 26.49 -40.59 -37.09
C MET A 1 25.21 -40.09 -36.44
N LYS A 2 24.85 -40.59 -35.25
CA LYS A 2 23.62 -40.22 -34.51
C LYS A 2 23.90 -39.00 -33.62
N ARG A 3 23.39 -37.82 -33.98
CA ARG A 3 23.40 -36.65 -33.10
C ARG A 3 22.33 -36.81 -32.02
N ARG A 4 22.77 -36.79 -30.76
CA ARG A 4 21.91 -36.70 -29.57
C ARG A 4 21.26 -35.31 -29.53
N GLN A 5 19.94 -35.24 -29.38
CA GLN A 5 19.26 -34.01 -28.95
C GLN A 5 18.97 -34.08 -27.44
N PRO A 6 19.37 -33.07 -26.65
CA PRO A 6 19.00 -32.96 -25.25
C PRO A 6 17.58 -32.43 -25.07
N ARG A 7 16.93 -32.96 -24.03
CA ARG A 7 15.61 -32.63 -23.51
C ARG A 7 15.48 -31.13 -23.21
N HIS A 8 14.54 -30.44 -23.84
CA HIS A 8 14.08 -29.14 -23.36
C HIS A 8 13.00 -29.37 -22.30
N ARG A 9 13.37 -29.21 -21.02
CA ARG A 9 12.43 -29.06 -19.92
C ARG A 9 11.86 -27.63 -20.03
N ILE A 10 10.57 -27.53 -20.26
CA ILE A 10 9.82 -26.27 -20.20
C ILE A 10 9.81 -25.85 -18.73
N GLY A 11 10.52 -24.75 -18.42
CA GLY A 11 10.56 -24.16 -17.09
C GLY A 11 9.39 -23.20 -16.90
N LEU A 12 8.85 -23.16 -15.68
CA LEU A 12 7.78 -22.28 -15.18
C LEU A 12 8.01 -20.77 -15.38
N ALA A 13 9.15 -20.36 -15.94
CA ALA A 13 9.49 -18.96 -16.19
C ALA A 13 8.92 -18.41 -17.52
N ASP A 14 8.49 -19.27 -18.46
CA ASP A 14 7.96 -18.84 -19.77
C ASP A 14 6.44 -18.61 -19.80
N LEU A 15 5.76 -18.76 -18.64
CA LEU A 15 4.30 -18.63 -18.53
C LEU A 15 3.84 -17.28 -17.93
N VAL A 16 4.72 -16.28 -17.89
CA VAL A 16 4.38 -14.93 -17.41
C VAL A 16 4.16 -13.94 -18.57
N ALA A 17 4.52 -14.31 -19.81
CA ALA A 17 4.62 -13.34 -20.90
C ALA A 17 3.37 -13.17 -21.78
N ILE A 18 2.27 -13.92 -21.57
CA ILE A 18 1.13 -13.84 -22.50
C ILE A 18 -0.22 -13.89 -21.75
N ALA A 19 -0.93 -12.76 -21.83
CA ALA A 19 -2.39 -12.60 -21.66
C ALA A 19 -2.97 -12.84 -20.25
N GLY A 20 -3.05 -11.76 -19.47
CA GLY A 20 -3.84 -11.67 -18.24
C GLY A 20 -4.69 -10.40 -18.21
N SER A 21 -5.54 -10.22 -19.21
CA SER A 21 -6.62 -9.24 -19.24
C SER A 21 -7.49 -9.29 -17.98
N ALA A 22 -7.73 -8.11 -17.38
CA ALA A 22 -8.94 -7.73 -16.67
C ALA A 22 -9.61 -8.81 -15.80
N ILE A 23 -9.16 -8.97 -14.54
CA ILE A 23 -9.94 -9.28 -13.32
C ILE A 23 -8.89 -9.32 -12.20
N LEU A 24 -8.56 -8.17 -11.61
CA LEU A 24 -7.95 -8.15 -10.27
C LEU A 24 -8.29 -6.86 -9.47
N GLY A 25 -9.30 -6.11 -9.91
CA GLY A 25 -9.75 -4.89 -9.22
C GLY A 25 -10.88 -5.10 -8.21
N ALA A 26 -11.55 -6.26 -8.21
CA ALA A 26 -12.72 -6.49 -7.37
C ALA A 26 -12.45 -7.34 -6.11
N ALA A 27 -11.31 -8.05 -6.02
CA ALA A 27 -11.09 -9.03 -4.95
C ALA A 27 -10.48 -8.44 -3.66
N ILE A 28 -9.85 -7.26 -3.71
CA ILE A 28 -9.29 -6.64 -2.49
C ILE A 28 -10.39 -5.97 -1.64
N GLY A 29 -11.53 -5.61 -2.25
CA GLY A 29 -12.65 -4.97 -1.54
C GLY A 29 -13.46 -5.87 -0.61
N PHE A 30 -13.25 -7.20 -0.61
CA PHE A 30 -14.12 -8.13 0.13
C PHE A 30 -13.42 -8.94 1.24
N VAL A 31 -12.08 -8.97 1.32
CA VAL A 31 -11.37 -9.88 2.25
C VAL A 31 -10.99 -9.24 3.61
N LEU A 32 -11.40 -8.01 3.90
CA LEU A 32 -11.17 -7.38 5.22
C LEU A 32 -12.47 -7.11 6.03
N SER A 33 -13.56 -7.81 5.77
CA SER A 33 -14.87 -7.48 6.37
C SER A 33 -15.31 -8.32 7.58
N GLU A 34 -14.49 -9.21 8.14
CA GLU A 34 -14.95 -10.00 9.30
C GLU A 34 -14.62 -9.43 10.68
N GLU A 35 -13.79 -8.39 10.79
CA GLU A 35 -13.56 -7.77 12.09
C GLU A 35 -13.80 -6.26 12.01
N LEU A 36 -14.68 -5.77 12.88
CA LEU A 36 -14.95 -4.36 13.20
C LEU A 36 -16.06 -3.67 12.39
N GLY A 37 -17.29 -3.85 12.88
CA GLY A 37 -18.04 -2.71 13.41
C GLY A 37 -18.75 -1.81 12.38
N ARG A 38 -20.08 -1.99 12.31
CA ARG A 38 -21.12 -1.06 11.79
C ARG A 38 -20.61 0.35 11.42
N VAL A 39 -20.28 0.54 10.15
CA VAL A 39 -20.11 1.89 9.58
C VAL A 39 -21.34 2.25 8.77
N ASN A 40 -21.87 3.44 9.08
CA ASN A 40 -23.09 4.00 8.53
C ASN A 40 -22.91 4.34 7.04
N SER A 41 -23.41 3.46 6.17
CA SER A 41 -23.34 3.55 4.69
C SER A 41 -23.94 4.84 4.12
N ALA A 42 -24.76 5.57 4.87
CA ALA A 42 -25.34 6.83 4.44
C ALA A 42 -24.34 8.01 4.37
N ARG A 43 -23.20 7.94 5.07
CA ARG A 43 -22.15 8.98 4.98
C ARG A 43 -21.19 8.77 3.80
N LEU A 44 -20.96 7.52 3.41
CA LEU A 44 -20.06 7.18 2.31
C LEU A 44 -20.54 7.78 0.96
N ARG A 45 -21.86 7.84 0.75
CA ARG A 45 -22.44 8.32 -0.51
C ARG A 45 -22.19 9.81 -0.80
N ARG A 46 -21.89 10.64 0.22
CA ARG A 46 -21.55 12.06 0.02
C ARG A 46 -20.07 12.30 -0.31
N ALA A 47 -19.19 11.34 -0.03
CA ALA A 47 -17.78 11.43 -0.38
C ALA A 47 -17.54 11.11 -1.87
N TYR A 48 -18.31 10.17 -2.44
CA TYR A 48 -18.19 9.78 -3.85
C TYR A 48 -18.65 10.87 -4.85
N GLY A 49 -19.46 11.84 -4.42
CA GLY A 49 -19.99 12.89 -5.30
C GLY A 49 -18.98 13.97 -5.73
N ARG A 50 -17.80 14.07 -5.08
CA ARG A 50 -16.78 15.09 -5.40
C ARG A 50 -15.61 14.57 -6.23
N LEU A 51 -15.55 13.27 -6.50
CA LEU A 51 -14.58 12.65 -7.41
C LEU A 51 -14.89 12.90 -8.90
N GLY A 52 -15.92 13.70 -9.21
CA GLY A 52 -16.39 13.98 -10.58
C GLY A 52 -15.65 15.10 -11.31
N SER A 53 -14.75 15.85 -10.67
CA SER A 53 -13.92 16.85 -11.36
C SER A 53 -12.59 16.23 -11.80
N ARG A 54 -12.70 15.19 -12.63
CA ARG A 54 -11.58 14.58 -13.34
C ARG A 54 -11.24 15.49 -14.52
N ASP A 55 -9.99 15.94 -14.58
CA ASP A 55 -9.43 16.59 -15.78
C ASP A 55 -9.62 15.62 -16.98
N PRO A 56 -10.40 15.97 -18.02
CA PRO A 56 -10.75 15.05 -19.10
C PRO A 56 -9.61 14.80 -20.10
N GLY A 57 -8.38 15.24 -19.81
CA GLY A 57 -7.23 15.13 -20.71
C GLY A 57 -6.32 13.91 -20.51
N SER A 58 -6.42 13.19 -19.40
CA SER A 58 -5.59 12.01 -19.13
C SER A 58 -6.38 10.73 -19.34
N ASP A 59 -6.20 10.13 -20.53
CA ASP A 59 -6.68 8.78 -20.81
C ASP A 59 -6.06 7.80 -19.79
N PRO A 60 -6.86 7.20 -18.89
CA PRO A 60 -6.35 6.26 -17.88
C PRO A 60 -5.75 4.98 -18.49
N SER A 61 -5.82 4.79 -19.81
CA SER A 61 -5.29 3.61 -20.50
C SER A 61 -3.82 3.69 -20.91
N HIS A 62 -3.14 4.83 -20.73
CA HIS A 62 -1.73 5.02 -21.14
C HIS A 62 -0.80 5.41 -19.97
N TRP A 63 -0.93 4.75 -18.82
CA TRP A 63 0.10 4.87 -17.78
C TRP A 63 1.33 4.06 -18.21
N THR A 64 2.45 4.73 -18.42
CA THR A 64 3.71 4.06 -18.80
C THR A 64 4.60 3.82 -17.58
N ALA A 65 5.60 2.96 -17.72
CA ALA A 65 6.67 2.81 -16.73
C ALA A 65 7.41 4.15 -16.51
N GLU A 66 7.62 4.93 -17.57
CA GLU A 66 8.25 6.25 -17.48
C GLU A 66 7.44 7.23 -16.63
N ASP A 67 6.11 7.18 -16.73
CA ASP A 67 5.23 8.03 -15.90
C ASP A 67 5.30 7.63 -14.42
N ALA A 68 5.40 6.33 -14.14
CA ALA A 68 5.62 5.81 -12.80
C ALA A 68 6.96 6.32 -12.24
N GLU A 69 8.05 6.18 -13.00
CA GLU A 69 9.39 6.64 -12.60
C GLU A 69 9.43 8.16 -12.37
N ARG A 70 8.79 8.94 -13.24
CA ARG A 70 8.70 10.40 -13.06
C ARG A 70 7.90 10.77 -11.82
N LEU A 71 6.80 10.06 -11.52
CA LEU A 71 6.02 10.29 -10.31
C LEU A 71 6.84 9.90 -9.07
N GLU A 72 7.49 8.75 -9.09
CA GLU A 72 8.35 8.26 -8.01
C GLU A 72 9.45 9.28 -7.69
N ALA A 73 10.14 9.78 -8.70
CA ALA A 73 11.18 10.80 -8.53
C ALA A 73 10.65 12.08 -7.86
N ARG A 74 9.45 12.55 -8.24
CA ARG A 74 8.81 13.71 -7.60
C ARG A 74 8.43 13.43 -6.14
N VAL A 75 7.95 12.24 -5.85
CA VAL A 75 7.60 11.81 -4.49
C VAL A 75 8.85 11.74 -3.62
N LEU A 76 9.92 11.13 -4.12
CA LEU A 76 11.21 11.07 -3.42
C LEU A 76 11.79 12.45 -3.16
N ASP A 77 11.72 13.36 -4.14
CA ASP A 77 12.14 14.75 -3.97
C ASP A 77 11.32 15.47 -2.88
N ALA A 78 10.00 15.29 -2.86
CA ALA A 78 9.13 15.88 -1.83
C ALA A 78 9.47 15.35 -0.43
N LEU A 79 9.71 14.04 -0.28
CA LEU A 79 10.13 13.43 0.97
C LEU A 79 11.52 13.92 1.42
N ASN A 80 12.47 14.05 0.49
CA ASN A 80 13.82 14.53 0.79
C ASN A 80 13.87 16.01 1.20
N ARG A 81 12.89 16.82 0.79
CA ARG A 81 12.74 18.20 1.29
C ARG A 81 12.33 18.27 2.76
N GLN A 82 11.73 17.21 3.30
CA GLN A 82 11.41 17.12 4.72
C GLN A 82 12.63 16.65 5.50
N VAL A 83 13.28 17.56 6.23
CA VAL A 83 14.51 17.29 7.00
C VAL A 83 14.39 16.05 7.91
N VAL A 84 13.20 15.85 8.50
CA VAL A 84 12.92 14.72 9.40
C VAL A 84 12.83 13.39 8.64
N LEU A 85 12.31 13.39 7.41
CA LEU A 85 12.07 12.17 6.61
C LEU A 85 13.27 11.81 5.73
N ALA A 86 14.06 12.80 5.29
CA ALA A 86 15.20 12.61 4.38
C ALA A 86 16.28 11.65 4.91
N ARG A 87 16.32 11.42 6.23
CA ARG A 87 17.26 10.51 6.88
C ARG A 87 16.66 9.14 7.19
N ARG A 88 15.38 8.92 6.88
CA ARG A 88 14.67 7.68 7.18
C ARG A 88 14.82 6.69 6.02
N PRO A 89 14.92 5.39 6.30
CA PRO A 89 14.97 4.35 5.27
C PRO A 89 13.56 4.09 4.70
N ILE A 90 12.94 5.10 4.10
CA ILE A 90 11.64 5.02 3.44
C ILE A 90 11.87 4.65 1.97
N ARG A 91 11.14 3.64 1.50
CA ARG A 91 11.07 3.24 0.10
C ARG A 91 9.73 3.65 -0.45
N VAL A 92 9.76 4.13 -1.69
CA VAL A 92 8.60 4.54 -2.47
C VAL A 92 8.45 3.56 -3.61
N ASN A 93 7.22 3.14 -3.89
CA ASN A 93 6.91 2.35 -5.07
C ASN A 93 5.65 2.91 -5.72
N VAL A 94 5.64 3.08 -7.04
CA VAL A 94 4.48 3.58 -7.77
C VAL A 94 3.81 2.41 -8.48
N LEU A 95 2.60 2.08 -8.05
CA LEU A 95 1.84 0.95 -8.56
C LEU A 95 1.02 1.29 -9.82
N GLY A 96 1.01 2.58 -10.21
CA GLY A 96 0.32 3.10 -11.39
C GLY A 96 -0.94 3.89 -11.04
N LEU A 97 -1.43 4.70 -11.99
CA LEU A 97 -2.62 5.55 -11.83
C LEU A 97 -2.58 6.42 -10.55
N GLY A 98 -1.41 6.99 -10.25
CA GLY A 98 -1.23 7.82 -9.05
C GLY A 98 -1.30 7.06 -7.71
N LEU A 99 -1.27 5.72 -7.73
CA LEU A 99 -1.17 4.89 -6.53
C LEU A 99 0.29 4.77 -6.08
N VAL A 100 0.58 5.24 -4.87
CA VAL A 100 1.91 5.22 -4.28
C VAL A 100 1.92 4.38 -3.02
N GLU A 101 2.86 3.45 -2.91
CA GLU A 101 3.12 2.68 -1.71
C GLU A 101 4.36 3.22 -0.99
N LEU A 102 4.23 3.42 0.33
CA LEU A 102 5.31 3.79 1.23
C LEU A 102 5.62 2.62 2.14
N THR A 103 6.88 2.17 2.14
CA THR A 103 7.35 1.09 3.03
C THR A 103 8.63 1.53 3.73
N GLY A 104 8.91 1.00 4.91
CA GLY A 104 10.13 1.32 5.64
C GLY A 104 9.91 1.52 7.13
N ARG A 105 10.89 2.15 7.78
CA ARG A 105 10.86 2.43 9.22
C ARG A 105 10.97 3.91 9.50
N VAL A 106 10.26 4.36 10.53
CA VAL A 106 10.28 5.73 11.04
C VAL A 106 10.38 5.70 12.57
N ALA A 107 10.84 6.78 13.19
CA ALA A 107 11.01 6.78 14.65
C ALA A 107 9.72 7.07 15.42
N HIS A 108 8.80 7.80 14.80
CA HIS A 108 7.61 8.31 15.47
C HIS A 108 6.36 8.22 14.59
N VAL A 109 5.19 8.06 15.22
CA VAL A 109 3.89 8.05 14.52
C VAL A 109 3.64 9.37 13.76
N SER A 110 4.13 10.49 14.29
CA SER A 110 4.04 11.79 13.60
C SER A 110 4.78 11.82 12.26
N GLU A 111 5.86 11.03 12.12
CA GLU A 111 6.60 10.91 10.85
C GLU A 111 5.80 10.10 9.82
N VAL A 112 5.00 9.12 10.26
CA VAL A 112 4.06 8.38 9.39
C VAL A 112 3.03 9.31 8.78
N ALA A 113 2.42 10.17 9.61
CA ALA A 113 1.43 11.16 9.18
C ALA A 113 2.06 12.19 8.23
N LEU A 114 3.22 12.75 8.61
CA LEU A 114 3.94 13.72 7.80
C LEU A 114 4.33 13.14 6.43
N ALA A 115 4.79 11.88 6.37
CA ALA A 115 5.10 11.21 5.12
C ALA A 115 3.85 11.07 4.25
N GLY A 116 2.73 10.58 4.81
CA GLY A 116 1.47 10.46 4.08
C GLY A 116 0.98 11.79 3.51
N GLU A 117 0.96 12.85 4.32
CA GLU A 117 0.55 14.19 3.90
C GLU A 117 1.47 14.78 2.82
N THR A 118 2.79 14.61 2.99
CA THR A 118 3.79 15.10 2.02
C THR A 118 3.60 14.44 0.67
N VAL A 119 3.38 13.11 0.63
CA VAL A 119 3.19 12.37 -0.62
C VAL A 119 1.84 12.67 -1.26
N GLN A 120 0.76 12.77 -0.47
CA GLN A 120 -0.56 13.10 -0.99
C GLN A 120 -0.61 14.51 -1.63
N ALA A 121 0.27 15.42 -1.21
CA ALA A 121 0.38 16.76 -1.79
C ALA A 121 1.11 16.80 -3.14
N VAL A 122 1.76 15.71 -3.57
CA VAL A 122 2.50 15.66 -4.83
C VAL A 122 1.55 15.57 -6.03
N PRO A 123 1.68 16.43 -7.05
CA PRO A 123 0.85 16.36 -8.25
C PRO A 123 0.96 15.01 -8.98
N GLY A 124 -0.20 14.40 -9.23
CA GLY A 124 -0.34 13.09 -9.84
C GLY A 124 -0.40 11.93 -8.85
N VAL A 125 -0.37 12.19 -7.54
CA VAL A 125 -0.71 11.20 -6.50
C VAL A 125 -2.21 11.27 -6.22
N ASP A 126 -2.88 10.14 -6.40
CA ASP A 126 -4.30 9.98 -6.11
C ASP A 126 -4.50 9.27 -4.77
N THR A 127 -3.74 8.20 -4.53
CA THR A 127 -3.89 7.34 -3.34
C THR A 127 -2.53 6.95 -2.78
N VAL A 128 -2.41 6.96 -1.45
CA VAL A 128 -1.22 6.54 -0.72
C VAL A 128 -1.52 5.31 0.13
N LEU A 129 -0.78 4.22 -0.09
CA LEU A 129 -0.74 3.05 0.77
C LEU A 129 0.43 3.18 1.73
N ASN A 130 0.14 3.24 3.03
CA ASN A 130 1.16 3.48 4.04
C ASN A 130 1.43 2.20 4.85
N HIS A 131 2.60 1.60 4.61
CA HIS A 131 3.14 0.44 5.33
C HIS A 131 4.42 0.82 6.10
N LEU A 132 4.51 2.05 6.59
CA LEU A 132 5.61 2.48 7.45
C LEU A 132 5.46 1.89 8.85
N LEU A 133 6.55 1.32 9.35
CA LEU A 133 6.63 0.77 10.71
C LEU A 133 7.29 1.79 11.63
N VAL A 134 6.74 1.95 12.83
CA VAL A 134 7.31 2.84 13.86
C VAL A 134 8.27 2.04 14.73
N GLU A 135 9.52 2.48 14.80
CA GLU A 135 10.55 1.85 15.64
C GLU A 135 10.14 1.90 17.12
N GLY A 136 10.38 0.79 17.84
CA GLY A 136 10.08 0.69 19.27
C GLY A 136 8.59 0.54 19.60
N VAL A 137 7.72 0.34 18.60
CA VAL A 137 6.31 -0.04 18.80
C VAL A 137 6.13 -1.56 18.69
N ASP A 138 7.18 -2.32 18.97
CA ASP A 138 7.11 -3.75 19.26
C ASP A 138 7.03 -3.94 20.78
N GLU A 139 6.00 -4.66 21.24
CA GLU A 139 5.83 -5.17 22.61
C GLU A 139 5.43 -4.21 23.75
N THR A 140 4.45 -3.34 23.55
CA THR A 140 3.46 -3.23 24.65
C THR A 140 2.56 -4.45 24.56
N THR A 141 3.11 -5.59 24.98
CA THR A 141 2.33 -6.72 25.46
C THR A 141 1.44 -6.14 26.54
N VAL A 142 0.23 -5.72 26.17
CA VAL A 142 -0.85 -5.53 27.11
C VAL A 142 -1.02 -6.95 27.66
N ALA A 143 -0.35 -7.21 28.78
CA ALA A 143 -0.61 -8.38 29.59
C ALA A 143 -2.08 -8.24 29.97
N VAL A 144 -2.96 -8.80 29.16
CA VAL A 144 -4.38 -8.96 29.48
C VAL A 144 -4.33 -9.73 30.79
N PRO A 145 -4.72 -9.12 31.92
CA PRO A 145 -4.81 -9.87 33.16
C PRO A 145 -5.82 -10.97 32.86
N GLY A 146 -5.36 -12.21 32.80
CA GLY A 146 -6.24 -13.36 32.65
C GLY A 146 -7.35 -13.25 33.71
N PRO A 147 -8.60 -13.60 33.37
CA PRO A 147 -9.73 -13.46 34.27
C PRO A 147 -9.34 -14.03 35.63
N SER A 148 -9.42 -13.18 36.66
CA SER A 148 -9.00 -13.51 38.02
C SER A 148 -9.54 -14.88 38.38
N ALA A 149 -8.63 -15.80 38.73
CA ALA A 149 -9.00 -17.14 39.17
C ALA A 149 -10.08 -17.04 40.26
N PRO A 150 -11.11 -17.91 40.24
CA PRO A 150 -12.17 -17.87 41.22
C PRO A 150 -11.57 -18.06 42.61
N ARG A 151 -11.80 -17.06 43.47
CA ARG A 151 -11.50 -17.09 44.90
C ARG A 151 -12.12 -18.35 45.48
N ALA A 152 -11.28 -19.32 45.85
CA ALA A 152 -11.70 -20.49 46.60
C ALA A 152 -12.50 -20.01 47.82
N ALA A 153 -13.80 -20.30 47.82
CA ALA A 153 -14.65 -20.13 48.98
C ALA A 153 -14.23 -21.19 49.99
N ARG A 154 -13.60 -20.76 51.08
CA ARG A 154 -13.58 -21.52 52.33
C ARG A 154 -15.01 -21.53 52.86
N GLY A 155 -15.57 -22.72 53.03
CA GLY A 155 -16.79 -23.03 53.76
C GLY A 155 -16.72 -24.48 54.17
#